data_AF-A0A941P1C9-F1
#
_entry.id   AF-A0A941P1C9-F1
#
_cell.length_a   1.000
_cell.length_b   1.000
_cell.length_c   1.000
_cell.angle_alpha   90.00
_cell.angle_beta   90.00
_cell.angle_gamma   90.00
#
_symmetry.space_group_name_H-M   'P 1'
#
loop_
_entity.id
_entity.type
_entity.pdbx_description
1 polymer ?
#
loop_
_entity_poly.entity_id
_entity_poly.type
_entity_poly.pdbx_seq_one_letter_code
_entity_poly.pdbx_strand_id
1 'polypeptide(L)'
;MTTFLNSKNFAARSGDEQQSLSDALDDILKNDYRGNFFALLGMYQRILADNHQRQRWAEIHKKLDTLFKCGTAEVISGPMIGIPVSIRDSDYFKEAAQLLGKERSRMATIEWMATAWNATYADTGLWIGKTFEPVSRETVAKKTRNDAKAMDDYNPVTVRIGRNFFREPPDPNALQAVGLPALIQLWKLKDRPMRFDTAGFDGELRAENLAKEKAIPYSKTGGYFLCNMGTSVVAEMQGKKVYQLNYRWPDLGPVYPMTRLVDEIVRIDDGIYLGQLVFAMQHYSLGTFALPNGQVVSIGDDYPYRSMIDNIKRIFPVGWVDEKDPYGYQNNGFFLMVDPAYAKAFYADDAFPQLRPRPGEIGFNELGYAQTATAGAQH
;
A
#
# COMPACT_ATOMS: atom_id res chain seq x y z
N MET A 1 -15.13 -23.02 -2.74
CA MET A 1 -13.76 -22.44 -2.71
C MET A 1 -13.80 -21.18 -3.55
N THR A 2 -13.23 -20.07 -3.07
CA THR A 2 -13.05 -18.91 -3.94
C THR A 2 -12.10 -19.31 -5.07
N THR A 3 -12.33 -18.83 -6.29
CA THR A 3 -11.49 -19.17 -7.45
C THR A 3 -10.04 -18.66 -7.30
N PHE A 4 -9.79 -17.78 -6.31
CA PHE A 4 -8.54 -17.05 -6.14
C PHE A 4 -7.65 -17.55 -4.99
N LEU A 5 -8.16 -18.42 -4.10
CA LEU A 5 -7.37 -19.01 -3.03
C LEU A 5 -6.99 -20.44 -3.39
N ASN A 6 -5.70 -20.67 -3.59
CA ASN A 6 -5.15 -21.98 -3.87
C ASN A 6 -3.74 -22.08 -3.30
N SER A 7 -3.45 -23.13 -2.53
CA SER A 7 -2.10 -23.36 -2.01
C SER A 7 -1.05 -23.46 -3.13
N LYS A 8 -1.44 -23.87 -4.34
CA LYS A 8 -0.55 -23.93 -5.53
C LYS A 8 -0.11 -22.57 -6.05
N ASN A 9 -0.73 -21.48 -5.59
CA ASN A 9 -0.28 -20.12 -5.89
C ASN A 9 1.02 -19.74 -5.14
N PHE A 10 1.48 -20.61 -4.24
CA PHE A 10 2.74 -20.51 -3.53
C PHE A 10 3.69 -21.61 -4.03
N ALA A 11 4.95 -21.26 -4.27
CA ALA A 11 5.96 -22.20 -4.74
C ALA A 11 6.66 -22.87 -3.55
N ALA A 12 5.97 -23.82 -2.88
CA ALA A 12 6.54 -24.56 -1.75
C ALA A 12 7.79 -25.37 -2.14
N ARG A 13 8.74 -25.52 -1.20
CA ARG A 13 10.00 -26.28 -1.41
C ARG A 13 9.81 -27.78 -1.34
N SER A 14 8.74 -28.24 -0.69
CA SER A 14 8.44 -29.66 -0.49
C SER A 14 6.93 -29.93 -0.52
N GLY A 15 6.58 -31.20 -0.73
CA GLY A 15 5.18 -31.66 -0.61
C GLY A 15 4.59 -31.43 0.78
N ASP A 16 5.40 -31.58 1.84
CA ASP A 16 4.95 -31.37 3.22
C ASP A 16 4.62 -29.90 3.51
N GLU A 17 5.42 -28.96 2.98
CA GLU A 17 5.14 -27.53 3.09
C GLU A 17 3.86 -27.16 2.32
N GLN A 18 3.69 -27.72 1.12
CA GLN A 18 2.49 -27.55 0.32
C GLN A 18 1.23 -28.06 1.05
N GLN A 19 1.31 -29.26 1.64
CA GLN A 19 0.20 -29.84 2.39
C GLN A 19 -0.11 -29.02 3.64
N SER A 20 0.91 -28.61 4.40
CA SER A 20 0.74 -27.76 5.58
C SER A 20 0.06 -26.43 5.25
N LEU A 21 0.40 -25.82 4.10
CA LEU A 21 -0.25 -24.61 3.62
C LEU A 21 -1.71 -24.87 3.21
N SER A 22 -1.98 -26.00 2.57
CA SER A 22 -3.34 -26.42 2.21
C SER A 22 -4.21 -26.60 3.45
N ASP A 23 -3.71 -27.33 4.45
CA ASP A 23 -4.42 -27.59 5.70
C ASP A 23 -4.71 -26.28 6.47
N ALA A 24 -3.74 -25.36 6.48
CA ALA A 24 -3.93 -24.04 7.10
C ALA A 24 -4.98 -23.19 6.36
N LEU A 25 -5.04 -23.27 5.02
CA LEU A 25 -6.09 -22.59 4.26
C LEU A 25 -7.46 -23.21 4.55
N ASP A 26 -7.56 -24.53 4.55
CA ASP A 26 -8.81 -25.24 4.83
C ASP A 26 -9.32 -24.96 6.25
N ASP A 27 -8.43 -24.85 7.23
CA ASP A 27 -8.77 -24.44 8.59
C ASP A 27 -9.45 -23.06 8.62
N ILE A 28 -8.87 -22.06 7.95
CA ILE A 28 -9.46 -20.72 7.84
C ILE A 28 -10.84 -20.78 7.17
N LEU A 29 -10.95 -21.49 6.05
CA LEU A 29 -12.20 -21.58 5.28
C LEU A 29 -13.31 -22.33 6.03
N LYS A 30 -12.95 -23.28 6.90
CA LYS A 30 -13.92 -24.06 7.68
C LYS A 30 -14.32 -23.37 8.98
N ASN A 31 -13.36 -22.79 9.68
CA ASN A 31 -13.54 -22.34 11.05
C ASN A 31 -13.82 -20.85 11.16
N ASP A 32 -13.25 -20.03 10.28
CA ASP A 32 -13.35 -18.57 10.38
C ASP A 32 -14.28 -17.98 9.31
N TYR A 33 -14.31 -18.55 8.11
CA TYR A 33 -15.19 -18.08 7.03
C TYR A 33 -16.64 -18.47 7.27
N ARG A 34 -17.51 -17.46 7.32
CA ARG A 34 -18.97 -17.59 7.51
C ARG A 34 -19.77 -17.14 6.30
N GLY A 35 -19.22 -17.28 5.09
CA GLY A 35 -19.87 -16.90 3.84
C GLY A 35 -19.57 -15.47 3.36
N ASN A 36 -18.80 -14.69 4.12
CA ASN A 36 -18.44 -13.31 3.76
C ASN A 36 -17.00 -12.98 4.19
N PHE A 37 -16.11 -12.69 3.23
CA PHE A 37 -14.73 -12.32 3.52
C PHE A 37 -14.61 -10.91 4.12
N PHE A 38 -15.53 -9.98 3.82
CA PHE A 38 -15.53 -8.66 4.45
C PHE A 38 -15.74 -8.77 5.96
N ALA A 39 -16.68 -9.61 6.39
CA ALA A 39 -16.94 -9.84 7.81
C ALA A 39 -15.76 -10.56 8.50
N LEU A 40 -15.17 -11.57 7.86
CA LEU A 40 -13.97 -12.27 8.36
C LEU A 40 -12.81 -11.29 8.56
N LEU A 41 -12.50 -10.49 7.54
CA LEU A 41 -11.36 -9.57 7.58
C LEU A 41 -11.62 -8.39 8.53
N GLY A 42 -12.88 -7.92 8.62
CA GLY A 42 -13.30 -6.96 9.63
C GLY A 42 -13.12 -7.49 11.05
N MET A 43 -13.44 -8.76 11.29
CA MET A 43 -13.18 -9.42 12.57
C MET A 43 -11.69 -9.49 12.87
N TYR A 44 -10.85 -9.89 11.91
CA TYR A 44 -9.39 -9.91 12.09
C TYR A 44 -8.84 -8.53 12.42
N GLN A 45 -9.27 -7.49 11.70
CA GLN A 45 -8.84 -6.12 11.96
C GLN A 45 -9.24 -5.66 13.37
N ARG A 46 -10.47 -5.95 13.82
CA ARG A 46 -10.91 -5.62 15.18
C ARG A 46 -10.07 -6.30 16.26
N ILE A 47 -9.71 -7.58 16.06
CA ILE A 47 -8.84 -8.31 16.99
C ILE A 47 -7.45 -7.68 17.03
N LEU A 48 -6.91 -7.30 15.87
CA LEU A 48 -5.57 -6.71 15.74
C LEU A 48 -5.50 -5.27 16.26
N ALA A 49 -6.61 -4.52 16.20
CA ALA A 49 -6.71 -3.17 16.78
C ALA A 49 -6.91 -3.19 18.31
N ASP A 50 -7.36 -4.32 18.87
CA ASP A 50 -7.63 -4.44 20.31
C ASP A 50 -6.42 -4.97 21.09
N ASN A 51 -5.79 -4.08 21.87
CA ASN A 51 -4.65 -4.41 22.72
C ASN A 51 -4.97 -5.46 23.81
N HIS A 52 -6.24 -5.65 24.19
CA HIS A 52 -6.65 -6.70 25.11
C HIS A 52 -6.66 -8.09 24.46
N GLN A 53 -6.48 -8.16 23.14
CA GLN A 53 -6.45 -9.40 22.36
C GLN A 53 -5.06 -9.73 21.79
N ARG A 54 -3.99 -9.10 22.30
CA ARG A 54 -2.60 -9.30 21.85
C ARG A 54 -2.17 -10.76 21.76
N GLN A 55 -2.65 -11.62 22.67
CA GLN A 55 -2.39 -13.07 22.65
C GLN A 55 -2.85 -13.77 21.37
N ARG A 56 -3.81 -13.18 20.64
CA ARG A 56 -4.36 -13.71 19.38
C ARG A 56 -3.65 -13.16 18.14
N TRP A 57 -2.86 -12.09 18.27
CA TRP A 57 -2.32 -11.38 17.10
C TRP A 57 -1.40 -12.25 16.25
N ALA A 58 -0.56 -13.08 16.87
CA ALA A 58 0.34 -13.99 16.15
C ALA A 58 -0.44 -15.01 15.29
N GLU A 59 -1.55 -15.53 15.81
CA GLU A 59 -2.44 -16.44 15.09
C GLU A 59 -3.09 -15.72 13.89
N ILE A 60 -3.64 -14.52 14.10
CA ILE A 60 -4.29 -13.76 13.04
C ILE A 60 -3.28 -13.35 11.95
N HIS A 61 -2.06 -12.95 12.32
CA HIS A 61 -1.00 -12.70 11.35
C HIS A 61 -0.63 -13.92 10.52
N LYS A 62 -0.56 -15.11 11.15
CA LYS A 62 -0.32 -16.36 10.42
C LYS A 62 -1.46 -16.65 9.44
N LYS A 63 -2.71 -16.40 9.82
CA LYS A 63 -3.88 -16.55 8.93
C LYS A 63 -3.83 -15.59 7.74
N LEU A 64 -3.45 -14.32 7.96
CA LEU A 64 -3.24 -13.34 6.89
C LEU A 64 -2.09 -13.75 5.94
N ASP A 65 -0.98 -14.26 6.49
CA ASP A 65 0.14 -14.80 5.71
C ASP A 65 -0.30 -15.99 4.83
N THR A 66 -1.08 -16.92 5.39
CA THR A 66 -1.66 -18.05 4.63
C THR A 66 -2.56 -17.55 3.50
N LEU A 67 -3.47 -16.61 3.77
CA LEU A 67 -4.35 -16.03 2.74
C LEU A 67 -3.53 -15.34 1.64
N PHE A 68 -2.48 -14.59 2.02
CA PHE A 68 -1.61 -13.94 1.05
C PHE A 68 -0.89 -14.97 0.18
N LYS A 69 -0.23 -15.97 0.78
CA LYS A 69 0.46 -17.06 0.05
C LYS A 69 -0.45 -17.79 -0.91
N CYS A 70 -1.69 -18.08 -0.50
CA CYS A 70 -2.68 -18.76 -1.33
C CYS A 70 -3.38 -17.85 -2.35
N GLY A 71 -3.30 -16.52 -2.23
CA GLY A 71 -3.96 -15.58 -3.14
C GLY A 71 -3.34 -15.56 -4.54
N THR A 72 -4.15 -15.23 -5.54
CA THR A 72 -3.74 -15.14 -6.94
C THR A 72 -3.16 -13.76 -7.26
N ALA A 73 -2.03 -13.71 -7.96
CA ALA A 73 -1.48 -12.45 -8.45
C ALA A 73 -2.21 -12.00 -9.72
N GLU A 74 -2.65 -10.74 -9.75
CA GLU A 74 -3.28 -10.16 -10.92
C GLU A 74 -3.00 -8.67 -11.05
N VAL A 75 -3.11 -8.16 -12.27
CA VAL A 75 -3.00 -6.72 -12.54
C VAL A 75 -4.24 -6.03 -11.98
N ILE A 76 -4.01 -5.00 -11.18
CA ILE A 76 -5.07 -4.17 -10.63
C ILE A 76 -5.20 -2.90 -11.47
N SER A 77 -6.42 -2.48 -11.78
CA SER A 77 -6.69 -1.27 -12.55
C SER A 77 -7.88 -0.52 -11.96
N GLY A 78 -7.77 0.81 -11.90
CA GLY A 78 -8.80 1.69 -11.37
C GLY A 78 -8.70 1.91 -9.86
N PRO A 79 -9.67 2.62 -9.27
CA PRO A 79 -9.68 2.97 -7.86
C PRO A 79 -10.08 1.79 -6.98
N MET A 80 -9.53 1.75 -5.78
CA MET A 80 -9.80 0.74 -4.77
C MET A 80 -9.97 1.42 -3.40
N ILE A 81 -10.96 0.97 -2.64
CA ILE A 81 -11.12 1.35 -1.23
C ILE A 81 -10.06 0.62 -0.42
N GLY A 82 -9.39 1.29 0.50
CA GLY A 82 -8.33 0.68 1.31
C GLY A 82 -8.52 0.82 2.80
N ILE A 83 -8.03 -0.17 3.55
CA ILE A 83 -7.91 -0.12 5.01
C ILE A 83 -6.65 -0.86 5.49
N PRO A 84 -5.87 -0.30 6.42
CA PRO A 84 -4.83 -1.06 7.09
C PRO A 84 -5.49 -2.11 8.00
N VAL A 85 -5.05 -3.37 7.90
CA VAL A 85 -5.54 -4.46 8.75
C VAL A 85 -4.66 -4.61 9.97
N SER A 86 -3.35 -4.54 9.75
CA SER A 86 -2.36 -4.57 10.81
C SER A 86 -1.10 -3.86 10.34
N ILE A 87 -0.53 -3.02 11.18
CA ILE A 87 0.78 -2.44 10.97
C ILE A 87 1.61 -2.77 12.19
N ARG A 88 2.74 -3.43 11.98
CA ARG A 88 3.69 -3.73 13.03
C ARG A 88 4.47 -2.45 13.32
N ASP A 89 4.23 -1.90 14.50
CA ASP A 89 4.79 -0.62 14.92
C ASP A 89 6.28 -0.74 15.34
N SER A 90 7.03 0.30 15.01
CA SER A 90 8.22 0.83 15.72
C SER A 90 9.62 0.18 15.65
N ASP A 91 9.85 -1.11 15.39
CA ASP A 91 11.23 -1.64 15.43
C ASP A 91 12.13 -1.09 14.30
N TYR A 92 11.50 -0.74 13.17
CA TYR A 92 12.14 -0.12 12.02
C TYR A 92 12.74 1.27 12.31
N PHE A 93 12.03 2.08 13.10
CA PHE A 93 12.47 3.44 13.41
C PHE A 93 13.56 3.43 14.49
N LYS A 94 13.53 2.45 15.41
CA LYS A 94 14.59 2.26 16.41
C LYS A 94 15.92 1.90 15.76
N GLU A 95 15.93 0.98 14.79
CA GLU A 95 17.16 0.60 14.07
C GLU A 95 17.66 1.74 13.17
N ALA A 96 16.77 2.44 12.46
CA ALA A 96 17.14 3.63 11.67
C ALA A 96 17.71 4.76 12.54
N ALA A 97 17.14 5.01 13.72
CA ALA A 97 17.65 5.98 14.69
C ALA A 97 19.01 5.56 15.28
N GLN A 98 19.22 4.26 15.52
CA GLN A 98 20.49 3.71 16.01
C GLN A 98 21.60 3.81 14.95
N LEU A 99 21.29 3.55 13.67
CA LEU A 99 22.23 3.67 12.54
C LEU A 99 22.72 5.11 12.29
N LEU A 100 21.93 6.12 12.67
CA LEU A 100 22.18 7.53 12.34
C LEU A 100 22.93 8.36 13.40
N GLY A 101 23.42 7.76 14.48
CA GLY A 101 24.46 8.33 15.36
C GLY A 101 24.39 9.84 15.73
N LYS A 102 24.03 10.13 16.98
CA LYS A 102 24.29 11.37 17.78
C LYS A 102 23.87 12.76 17.26
N GLU A 103 23.32 12.95 16.07
CA GLU A 103 22.71 14.25 15.70
C GLU A 103 21.22 14.31 16.11
N ARG A 104 20.95 14.96 17.26
CA ARG A 104 19.59 15.11 17.83
C ARG A 104 18.56 15.67 16.83
N SER A 105 18.97 16.55 15.93
CA SER A 105 18.09 17.15 14.92
C SER A 105 17.62 16.14 13.85
N ARG A 106 18.49 15.21 13.43
CA ARG A 106 18.14 14.17 12.44
C ARG A 106 17.27 13.08 13.07
N MET A 107 17.53 12.71 14.32
CA MET A 107 16.66 11.79 15.06
C MET A 107 15.27 12.38 15.26
N ALA A 108 15.16 13.66 15.64
CA ALA A 108 13.87 14.33 15.81
C ALA A 108 13.05 14.38 14.52
N THR A 109 13.69 14.59 13.36
CA THR A 109 13.00 14.55 12.06
C THR A 109 12.48 13.15 11.73
N ILE A 110 13.25 12.10 12.00
CA ILE A 110 12.84 10.71 11.76
C ILE A 110 11.73 10.28 12.71
N GLU A 111 11.83 10.64 13.99
CA GLU A 111 10.78 10.39 14.98
C GLU A 111 9.49 11.14 14.63
N TRP A 112 9.59 12.37 14.13
CA TRP A 112 8.44 13.12 13.66
C TRP A 112 7.83 12.52 12.38
N MET A 113 8.64 12.04 11.43
CA MET A 113 8.16 11.35 10.22
C MET A 113 7.57 9.97 10.54
N ALA A 114 8.11 9.27 11.52
CA ALA A 114 7.53 8.04 12.08
C ALA A 114 6.18 8.33 12.74
N THR A 115 6.10 9.42 13.49
CA THR A 115 4.86 9.90 14.12
C THR A 115 3.84 10.28 13.06
N ALA A 116 4.24 10.96 11.98
CA ALA A 116 3.37 11.31 10.86
C ALA A 116 2.91 10.06 10.10
N TRP A 117 3.78 9.07 9.89
CA TRP A 117 3.45 7.78 9.29
C TRP A 117 2.45 7.00 10.13
N ASN A 118 2.70 6.85 11.43
CA ASN A 118 1.78 6.22 12.37
C ASN A 118 0.46 6.99 12.45
N ALA A 119 0.51 8.33 12.43
CA ALA A 119 -0.66 9.17 12.34
C ALA A 119 -1.38 9.09 10.98
N THR A 120 -0.79 8.50 9.93
CA THR A 120 -1.44 8.32 8.62
C THR A 120 -2.06 6.93 8.47
N TYR A 121 -1.40 5.92 9.02
CA TYR A 121 -1.71 4.52 8.74
C TYR A 121 -2.05 3.68 9.96
N ALA A 122 -1.59 4.01 11.18
CA ALA A 122 -1.74 3.11 12.32
C ALA A 122 -3.15 3.11 12.91
N ASP A 123 -3.86 4.24 12.97
CA ASP A 123 -5.18 4.29 13.65
C ASP A 123 -6.10 5.48 13.29
N THR A 124 -5.75 6.29 12.29
CA THR A 124 -6.42 7.59 12.10
C THR A 124 -7.47 7.64 11.01
N GLY A 125 -7.56 6.61 10.16
CA GLY A 125 -8.44 6.59 9.00
C GLY A 125 -8.11 7.66 7.94
N LEU A 126 -6.90 8.25 8.00
CA LEU A 126 -6.46 9.25 7.01
C LEU A 126 -6.30 8.62 5.62
N TRP A 127 -5.62 7.47 5.52
CA TRP A 127 -5.52 6.74 4.25
C TRP A 127 -6.77 5.88 3.99
N ILE A 128 -7.35 5.97 2.79
CA ILE A 128 -8.61 5.28 2.42
C ILE A 128 -8.56 4.62 1.03
N GLY A 129 -7.38 4.14 0.65
CA GLY A 129 -7.20 3.40 -0.60
C GLY A 129 -6.31 4.10 -1.60
N LYS A 130 -6.32 3.59 -2.83
CA LYS A 130 -5.41 4.01 -3.91
C LYS A 130 -6.12 3.81 -5.25
N THR A 131 -5.57 4.36 -6.32
CA THR A 131 -5.95 4.03 -7.70
C THR A 131 -4.76 3.59 -8.51
N PHE A 132 -5.05 2.81 -9.56
CA PHE A 132 -4.09 2.23 -10.49
C PHE A 132 -4.43 2.71 -11.90
N GLU A 133 -3.70 3.72 -12.37
CA GLU A 133 -3.98 4.41 -13.62
C GLU A 133 -3.02 3.91 -14.72
N PRO A 134 -3.49 3.79 -15.97
CA PRO A 134 -2.59 3.59 -17.11
C PRO A 134 -1.51 4.68 -17.14
N VAL A 135 -0.32 4.30 -17.59
CA VAL A 135 0.83 5.21 -17.65
C VAL A 135 1.56 5.01 -18.96
N SER A 136 2.01 6.11 -19.57
CA SER A 136 2.78 6.06 -20.81
C SER A 136 4.20 5.58 -20.57
N ARG A 137 4.82 5.00 -21.60
CA ARG A 137 6.23 4.60 -21.58
C ARG A 137 7.16 5.77 -21.26
N GLU A 138 6.84 6.96 -21.79
CA GLU A 138 7.60 8.19 -21.54
C GLU A 138 7.55 8.60 -20.07
N THR A 139 6.37 8.57 -19.45
CA THR A 139 6.25 8.87 -18.02
C THR A 139 7.03 7.85 -17.21
N VAL A 140 6.95 6.55 -17.52
CA VAL A 140 7.75 5.52 -16.83
C VAL A 140 9.24 5.83 -16.98
N ALA A 141 9.74 6.09 -18.19
CA ALA A 141 11.14 6.45 -18.42
C ALA A 141 11.56 7.68 -17.61
N LYS A 142 10.72 8.72 -17.55
CA LYS A 142 10.99 9.90 -16.74
C LYS A 142 11.06 9.57 -15.25
N LYS A 143 10.11 8.79 -14.73
CA LYS A 143 10.01 8.46 -13.29
C LYS A 143 11.10 7.49 -12.83
N THR A 144 11.62 6.66 -13.72
CA THR A 144 12.67 5.68 -13.41
C THR A 144 14.06 6.14 -13.84
N ARG A 145 14.22 7.38 -14.33
CA ARG A 145 15.47 7.88 -14.94
C ARG A 145 15.98 6.96 -16.06
N ASN A 146 15.05 6.45 -16.85
CA ASN A 146 15.26 5.53 -17.97
C ASN A 146 16.05 4.28 -17.55
N ASP A 147 15.70 3.72 -16.39
CA ASP A 147 16.28 2.49 -15.88
C ASP A 147 16.04 1.33 -16.85
N ALA A 148 17.11 0.62 -17.24
CA ALA A 148 17.04 -0.38 -18.29
C ALA A 148 16.04 -1.50 -17.95
N LYS A 149 16.10 -2.04 -16.73
CA LYS A 149 15.21 -3.12 -16.29
C LYS A 149 13.75 -2.67 -16.30
N ALA A 150 13.46 -1.50 -15.72
CA ALA A 150 12.10 -0.97 -15.71
C ALA A 150 11.55 -0.70 -17.13
N MET A 151 12.42 -0.30 -18.06
CA MET A 151 12.03 -0.04 -19.45
C MET A 151 11.89 -1.31 -20.29
N ASP A 152 12.64 -2.37 -19.98
CA ASP A 152 12.52 -3.69 -20.59
C ASP A 152 11.24 -4.40 -20.11
N ASP A 153 10.90 -4.24 -18.82
CA ASP A 153 9.70 -4.81 -18.21
C ASP A 153 8.42 -3.99 -18.53
N TYR A 154 8.53 -2.88 -19.26
CA TYR A 154 7.38 -2.02 -19.56
C TYR A 154 6.37 -2.72 -20.48
N ASN A 155 5.13 -2.85 -19.99
CA ASN A 155 3.99 -3.30 -20.77
C ASN A 155 2.76 -2.43 -20.43
N PRO A 156 2.13 -1.76 -21.41
CA PRO A 156 0.97 -0.89 -21.16
C PRO A 156 -0.24 -1.64 -20.56
N VAL A 157 -0.32 -2.96 -20.73
CA VAL A 157 -1.40 -3.78 -20.19
C VAL A 157 -1.24 -4.01 -18.68
N THR A 158 -0.01 -4.15 -18.18
CA THR A 158 0.27 -4.55 -16.78
C THR A 158 0.81 -3.40 -15.92
N VAL A 159 1.54 -2.48 -16.52
CA VAL A 159 2.17 -1.36 -15.82
C VAL A 159 1.16 -0.27 -15.52
N ARG A 160 1.13 0.19 -14.27
CA ARG A 160 0.28 1.29 -13.81
C ARG A 160 1.11 2.29 -13.03
N ILE A 161 0.68 3.54 -13.02
CA ILE A 161 1.08 4.50 -12.00
C ILE A 161 -0.10 4.69 -11.07
N GLY A 162 0.16 4.69 -9.78
CA GLY A 162 -0.90 4.84 -8.79
C GLY A 162 -0.67 6.01 -7.87
N ARG A 163 -1.76 6.41 -7.22
CA ARG A 163 -1.82 7.48 -6.21
C ARG A 163 -2.69 7.03 -5.05
N ASN A 164 -2.30 7.43 -3.84
CA ASN A 164 -3.02 7.17 -2.61
C ASN A 164 -4.18 8.16 -2.43
N PHE A 165 -5.21 7.74 -1.70
CA PHE A 165 -6.38 8.52 -1.32
C PHE A 165 -6.35 8.84 0.17
N PHE A 166 -6.60 10.11 0.49
CA PHE A 166 -6.61 10.61 1.86
C PHE A 166 -7.92 11.31 2.18
N ARG A 167 -8.44 11.03 3.38
CA ARG A 167 -9.70 11.54 3.93
C ARG A 167 -9.42 12.48 5.10
N GLU A 168 -10.20 13.54 5.21
CA GLU A 168 -10.20 14.39 6.38
C GLU A 168 -10.90 13.69 7.57
N PRO A 169 -10.27 13.61 8.75
CA PRO A 169 -10.91 13.07 9.95
C PRO A 169 -12.13 13.92 10.34
N PRO A 170 -13.20 13.32 10.91
CA PRO A 170 -14.42 14.07 11.23
C PRO A 170 -14.22 14.98 12.44
N ASP A 171 -13.48 14.47 13.41
CA ASP A 171 -13.11 15.13 14.65
C ASP A 171 -11.62 14.83 14.89
N PRO A 172 -10.72 15.59 14.23
CA PRO A 172 -9.30 15.30 14.30
C PRO A 172 -8.79 15.54 15.72
N ASN A 173 -8.19 14.51 16.33
CA ASN A 173 -7.39 14.73 17.52
C ASN A 173 -6.17 15.64 17.20
N ALA A 174 -5.47 16.11 18.23
CA ALA A 174 -4.36 17.06 18.05
C ALA A 174 -3.27 16.58 17.06
N LEU A 175 -2.98 15.27 17.02
CA LEU A 175 -2.03 14.70 16.06
C LEU A 175 -2.59 14.68 14.64
N GLN A 176 -3.86 14.29 14.49
CA GLN A 176 -4.56 14.25 13.20
C GLN A 176 -4.78 15.64 12.60
N ALA A 177 -5.01 16.66 13.45
CA ALA A 177 -5.20 18.05 13.04
C ALA A 177 -3.96 18.63 12.36
N VAL A 178 -2.77 18.16 12.74
CA VAL A 178 -1.49 18.56 12.12
C VAL A 178 -1.06 17.59 11.02
N GLY A 179 -1.46 16.32 11.11
CA GLY A 179 -1.07 15.25 10.20
C GLY A 179 -1.41 15.54 8.73
N LEU A 180 -2.68 15.82 8.41
CA LEU A 180 -3.06 16.04 7.01
C LEU A 180 -2.44 17.32 6.39
N PRO A 181 -2.42 18.49 7.07
CA PRO A 181 -1.70 19.65 6.56
C PRO A 181 -0.20 19.39 6.29
N ALA A 182 0.47 18.66 7.19
CA ALA A 182 1.86 18.28 7.00
C ALA A 182 2.02 17.33 5.79
N LEU A 183 1.16 16.32 5.65
CA LEU A 183 1.16 15.42 4.49
C LEU A 183 0.91 16.16 3.18
N ILE A 184 -0.02 17.12 3.14
CA ILE A 184 -0.31 17.93 1.96
C ILE A 184 0.97 18.62 1.47
N GLN A 185 1.75 19.21 2.38
CA GLN A 185 3.00 19.89 2.02
C GLN A 185 4.11 18.91 1.65
N LEU A 186 4.36 17.89 2.49
CA LEU A 186 5.44 16.93 2.28
C LEU A 186 5.23 16.10 1.02
N TRP A 187 4.04 15.54 0.85
CA TRP A 187 3.73 14.60 -0.23
C TRP A 187 3.11 15.29 -1.44
N LYS A 188 3.05 16.63 -1.42
CA LYS A 188 2.49 17.49 -2.47
C LYS A 188 1.10 17.00 -2.90
N LEU A 189 0.27 16.68 -1.91
CA LEU A 189 -1.06 16.14 -2.16
C LEU A 189 -1.90 17.15 -2.93
N LYS A 190 -2.70 16.62 -3.85
CA LYS A 190 -3.62 17.37 -4.71
C LYS A 190 -5.04 17.15 -4.27
N ASP A 191 -5.91 18.04 -4.68
CA ASP A 191 -7.35 17.80 -4.58
C ASP A 191 -7.76 16.61 -5.43
N ARG A 192 -8.85 15.95 -5.01
CA ARG A 192 -9.54 14.96 -5.82
C ARG A 192 -9.79 15.50 -7.24
N PRO A 193 -9.35 14.81 -8.31
CA PRO A 193 -9.72 15.18 -9.67
C PRO A 193 -11.22 14.95 -9.88
N MET A 194 -11.90 15.97 -10.43
CA MET A 194 -13.33 15.90 -10.74
C MET A 194 -13.60 15.63 -12.23
N ARG A 195 -12.57 15.75 -13.08
CA ARG A 195 -12.66 15.57 -14.53
C ARG A 195 -11.44 14.82 -15.05
N PHE A 196 -11.61 14.11 -16.16
CA PHE A 196 -10.54 13.31 -16.78
C PHE A 196 -9.42 14.17 -17.39
N ASP A 197 -9.68 15.45 -17.66
CA ASP A 197 -8.71 16.41 -18.21
C ASP A 197 -8.00 17.24 -17.13
N THR A 198 -8.16 16.88 -15.85
CA THR A 198 -7.52 17.60 -14.74
C THR A 198 -6.00 17.52 -14.89
N ALA A 199 -5.35 18.67 -15.06
CA ALA A 199 -3.91 18.72 -15.27
C ALA A 199 -3.11 18.32 -14.02
N GLY A 200 -1.85 17.90 -14.25
CA GLY A 200 -0.88 17.64 -13.19
C GLY A 200 -0.88 16.22 -12.64
N PHE A 201 -1.62 15.28 -13.22
CA PHE A 201 -1.50 13.87 -12.86
C PHE A 201 -0.52 13.15 -13.81
N ASP A 202 0.26 12.23 -13.26
CA ASP A 202 1.25 11.47 -14.05
C ASP A 202 0.62 10.26 -14.76
N GLY A 203 -0.59 9.85 -14.36
CA GLY A 203 -1.38 8.79 -14.98
C GLY A 203 -2.52 9.30 -15.87
N GLU A 204 -3.10 8.40 -16.65
CA GLU A 204 -4.30 8.66 -17.46
C GLU A 204 -5.56 8.60 -16.57
N LEU A 205 -6.13 9.76 -16.25
CA LEU A 205 -7.42 9.84 -15.57
C LEU A 205 -8.53 9.41 -16.52
N ARG A 206 -9.19 8.29 -16.23
CA ARG A 206 -10.33 7.81 -17.03
C ARG A 206 -11.66 8.15 -16.38
N ALA A 207 -12.62 8.58 -17.19
CA ALA A 207 -13.97 8.91 -16.73
C ALA A 207 -14.63 7.75 -15.95
N GLU A 208 -14.45 6.50 -16.42
CA GLU A 208 -14.94 5.30 -15.75
C GLU A 208 -14.36 5.11 -14.34
N ASN A 209 -13.08 5.43 -14.16
CA ASN A 209 -12.40 5.33 -12.87
C ASN A 209 -12.85 6.45 -11.94
N LEU A 210 -12.95 7.69 -12.44
CA LEU A 210 -13.46 8.82 -11.65
C LEU A 210 -14.91 8.61 -11.19
N ALA A 211 -15.74 7.92 -11.98
CA ALA A 211 -17.08 7.53 -11.56
C ALA A 211 -17.04 6.55 -10.38
N LYS A 212 -16.20 5.51 -10.44
CA LYS A 212 -16.01 4.55 -9.34
C LYS A 212 -15.43 5.19 -8.08
N GLU A 213 -14.55 6.19 -8.23
CA GLU A 213 -13.94 6.90 -7.10
C GLU A 213 -14.98 7.58 -6.20
N LYS A 214 -16.16 7.93 -6.71
CA LYS A 214 -17.21 8.59 -5.93
C LYS A 214 -17.64 7.78 -4.70
N ALA A 215 -17.57 6.46 -4.75
CA ALA A 215 -17.89 5.58 -3.63
C ALA A 215 -16.85 5.66 -2.49
N ILE A 216 -15.68 6.23 -2.74
CA ILE A 216 -14.57 6.33 -1.78
C ILE A 216 -14.59 7.72 -1.14
N PRO A 217 -14.70 7.85 0.20
CA PRO A 217 -14.81 9.16 0.83
C PRO A 217 -13.43 9.80 1.05
N TYR A 218 -12.77 10.24 -0.02
CA TYR A 218 -11.47 10.94 0.03
C TYR A 218 -11.56 12.39 -0.48
N SER A 219 -10.69 13.27 0.01
CA SER A 219 -10.59 14.68 -0.41
C SER A 219 -9.26 15.01 -1.07
N LYS A 220 -8.16 14.38 -0.63
CA LYS A 220 -6.81 14.59 -1.16
C LYS A 220 -6.22 13.32 -1.77
N THR A 221 -5.27 13.48 -2.67
CA THR A 221 -4.61 12.38 -3.35
C THR A 221 -3.15 12.70 -3.71
N GLY A 222 -2.29 11.69 -3.75
CA GLY A 222 -0.87 11.87 -4.06
C GLY A 222 -0.05 10.68 -3.61
N GLY A 223 1.23 10.87 -3.32
CA GLY A 223 2.12 9.78 -2.93
C GLY A 223 2.19 8.70 -4.01
N TYR A 224 2.85 9.03 -5.13
CA TYR A 224 2.84 8.18 -6.32
C TYR A 224 3.65 6.90 -6.15
N PHE A 225 3.26 5.86 -6.88
CA PHE A 225 3.96 4.58 -6.98
C PHE A 225 3.86 4.01 -8.40
N LEU A 226 4.86 3.23 -8.81
CA LEU A 226 4.82 2.46 -10.05
C LEU A 226 4.47 1.01 -9.76
N CYS A 227 3.60 0.43 -10.58
CA CYS A 227 3.11 -0.92 -10.39
C CYS A 227 3.45 -1.81 -11.57
N ASN A 228 3.83 -3.06 -11.30
CA ASN A 228 3.89 -4.10 -12.33
C ASN A 228 3.71 -5.48 -11.70
N MET A 229 3.43 -6.49 -12.54
CA MET A 229 3.52 -7.88 -12.13
C MET A 229 4.98 -8.23 -11.83
N GLY A 230 5.22 -8.98 -10.76
CA GLY A 230 6.57 -9.35 -10.35
C GLY A 230 6.59 -10.58 -9.45
N THR A 231 7.75 -10.83 -8.86
CA THR A 231 7.93 -11.82 -7.79
C THR A 231 8.16 -11.09 -6.48
N SER A 232 7.62 -11.62 -5.39
CA SER A 232 7.77 -11.01 -4.07
C SER A 232 9.24 -10.76 -3.72
N VAL A 233 9.54 -9.58 -3.19
CA VAL A 233 10.87 -9.21 -2.69
C VAL A 233 11.15 -9.78 -1.29
N VAL A 234 10.10 -10.22 -0.58
CA VAL A 234 10.22 -10.91 0.71
C VAL A 234 10.71 -12.34 0.49
N ALA A 235 11.81 -12.72 1.13
CA ALA A 235 12.47 -14.01 0.90
C ALA A 235 11.58 -15.20 1.32
N GLU A 236 10.80 -15.05 2.39
CA GLU A 236 9.84 -16.02 2.90
C GLU A 236 8.70 -16.32 1.92
N MET A 237 8.51 -15.47 0.91
CA MET A 237 7.51 -15.68 -0.13
C MET A 237 7.99 -16.55 -1.29
N GLN A 238 9.26 -16.99 -1.28
CA GLN A 238 9.79 -18.03 -2.19
C GLN A 238 9.50 -17.79 -3.68
N GLY A 239 9.64 -16.54 -4.14
CA GLY A 239 9.41 -16.19 -5.55
C GLY A 239 7.92 -16.16 -5.97
N LYS A 240 6.99 -16.18 -5.01
CA LYS A 240 5.56 -16.00 -5.23
C LYS A 240 5.30 -14.81 -6.16
N LYS A 241 4.44 -15.01 -7.16
CA LYS A 241 3.96 -13.93 -8.02
C LYS A 241 3.06 -12.99 -7.24
N VAL A 242 3.21 -11.69 -7.48
CA VAL A 242 2.46 -10.61 -6.83
C VAL A 242 2.32 -9.43 -7.80
N TYR A 243 1.38 -8.53 -7.52
CA TYR A 243 1.38 -7.20 -8.12
C TYR A 243 2.14 -6.25 -7.20
N GLN A 244 3.30 -5.75 -7.64
CA GLN A 244 4.19 -4.95 -6.81
C GLN A 244 3.94 -3.47 -7.04
N LEU A 245 3.94 -2.68 -5.98
CA LEU A 245 3.85 -1.22 -5.99
C LEU A 245 5.16 -0.67 -5.43
N ASN A 246 6.00 -0.12 -6.30
CA ASN A 246 7.29 0.42 -5.93
C ASN A 246 7.23 1.95 -5.79
N TYR A 247 7.38 2.43 -4.56
CA TYR A 247 7.37 3.85 -4.22
C TYR A 247 8.76 4.49 -4.33
N ARG A 248 9.81 3.67 -4.37
CA ARG A 248 11.18 4.09 -4.04
C ARG A 248 11.83 4.95 -5.13
N TRP A 249 11.29 4.97 -6.34
CA TRP A 249 11.82 5.76 -7.44
C TRP A 249 11.87 7.26 -7.07
N PRO A 250 13.06 7.90 -7.06
CA PRO A 250 13.20 9.27 -6.58
C PRO A 250 12.33 10.29 -7.29
N ASP A 251 12.11 10.11 -8.60
CA ASP A 251 11.35 11.07 -9.43
C ASP A 251 9.81 10.88 -9.30
N LEU A 252 9.36 9.90 -8.51
CA LEU A 252 8.00 9.86 -7.96
C LEU A 252 7.82 10.83 -6.78
N GLY A 253 8.93 11.35 -6.23
CA GLY A 253 8.95 12.21 -5.06
C GLY A 253 8.52 11.52 -3.76
N PRO A 254 8.96 10.27 -3.47
CA PRO A 254 8.63 9.63 -2.20
C PRO A 254 9.28 10.40 -1.04
N VAL A 255 8.53 10.50 0.05
CA VAL A 255 9.03 11.02 1.33
C VAL A 255 9.12 9.85 2.30
N TYR A 256 10.17 9.82 3.12
CA TYR A 256 10.33 8.74 4.10
C TYR A 256 9.06 8.56 4.96
N PRO A 257 8.63 7.31 5.23
CA PRO A 257 9.31 6.05 4.90
C PRO A 257 9.00 5.48 3.50
N MET A 258 8.23 6.16 2.64
CA MET A 258 7.88 5.67 1.30
C MET A 258 9.09 5.42 0.40
N THR A 259 10.21 6.09 0.66
CA THR A 259 11.51 5.87 0.00
C THR A 259 12.05 4.45 0.16
N ARG A 260 11.51 3.67 1.11
CA ARG A 260 11.89 2.29 1.39
C ARG A 260 10.72 1.31 1.18
N LEU A 261 9.56 1.81 0.76
CA LEU A 261 8.33 1.04 0.69
C LEU A 261 8.17 0.33 -0.66
N VAL A 262 7.81 -0.95 -0.57
CA VAL A 262 7.24 -1.74 -1.65
C VAL A 262 5.98 -2.37 -1.10
N ASP A 263 4.82 -2.14 -1.73
CA ASP A 263 3.64 -2.94 -1.41
C ASP A 263 3.56 -4.12 -2.37
N GLU A 264 2.98 -5.22 -1.92
CA GLU A 264 2.72 -6.39 -2.77
C GLU A 264 1.29 -6.86 -2.57
N ILE A 265 0.57 -7.10 -3.65
CA ILE A 265 -0.86 -7.37 -3.61
C ILE A 265 -1.19 -8.67 -4.34
N VAL A 266 -2.13 -9.41 -3.76
CA VAL A 266 -2.80 -10.57 -4.36
C VAL A 266 -4.31 -10.44 -4.19
N ARG A 267 -5.07 -11.08 -5.08
CA ARG A 267 -6.51 -11.23 -4.94
C ARG A 267 -6.82 -12.49 -4.12
N ILE A 268 -7.78 -12.38 -3.21
CA ILE A 268 -8.22 -13.49 -2.35
C ILE A 268 -9.70 -13.82 -2.53
N ASP A 269 -10.51 -12.88 -3.00
CA ASP A 269 -11.91 -13.09 -3.33
C ASP A 269 -12.39 -12.09 -4.39
N ASP A 270 -13.64 -12.20 -4.83
CA ASP A 270 -14.23 -11.24 -5.77
C ASP A 270 -14.23 -9.81 -5.22
N GLY A 271 -13.48 -8.93 -5.91
CA GLY A 271 -13.29 -7.54 -5.50
C GLY A 271 -12.50 -7.37 -4.20
N ILE A 272 -11.84 -8.42 -3.67
CA ILE A 272 -11.06 -8.35 -2.42
C ILE A 272 -9.61 -8.71 -2.68
N TYR A 273 -8.74 -7.77 -2.33
CA TYR A 273 -7.30 -7.89 -2.47
C TYR A 273 -6.63 -7.73 -1.12
N LEU A 274 -5.68 -8.62 -0.84
CA LEU A 274 -4.83 -8.57 0.34
C LEU A 274 -3.45 -8.09 -0.07
N GLY A 275 -3.03 -6.98 0.55
CA GLY A 275 -1.71 -6.41 0.40
C GLY A 275 -0.83 -6.68 1.61
N GLN A 276 0.47 -6.82 1.37
CA GLN A 276 1.50 -6.71 2.42
C GLN A 276 2.31 -5.43 2.24
N LEU A 277 2.65 -4.81 3.35
CA LEU A 277 3.44 -3.58 3.46
C LEU A 277 4.91 -3.97 3.70
N VAL A 278 5.77 -3.85 2.69
CA VAL A 278 7.15 -4.34 2.74
C VAL A 278 8.14 -3.19 2.77
N PHE A 279 9.02 -3.17 3.77
CA PHE A 279 10.12 -2.20 3.83
C PHE A 279 11.46 -2.83 3.48
N ALA A 280 12.25 -2.12 2.68
CA ALA A 280 13.68 -2.37 2.56
C ALA A 280 14.36 -2.03 3.90
N MET A 281 15.13 -2.96 4.46
CA MET A 281 15.83 -2.88 5.75
C MET A 281 17.29 -2.44 5.59
N GLN A 282 17.87 -2.68 4.42
CA GLN A 282 19.24 -2.36 4.04
C GLN A 282 19.20 -1.28 2.93
N HIS A 283 20.11 -0.31 2.99
CA HIS A 283 20.07 0.98 2.26
C HIS A 283 18.93 1.93 2.67
N TYR A 284 19.29 3.19 2.94
CA TYR A 284 18.35 4.22 3.36
C TYR A 284 18.45 5.44 2.44
N SER A 285 17.29 6.00 2.08
CA SER A 285 17.13 7.36 1.59
C SER A 285 16.02 8.00 2.42
N LEU A 286 16.23 9.22 2.91
CA LEU A 286 15.18 10.04 3.53
C LEU A 286 14.40 10.85 2.48
N GLY A 287 14.78 10.74 1.21
CA GLY A 287 14.20 11.50 0.10
C GLY A 287 14.88 12.85 -0.09
N THR A 288 14.23 13.72 -0.88
CA THR A 288 14.70 15.07 -1.17
C THR A 288 13.91 16.11 -0.38
N PHE A 289 14.61 16.99 0.31
CA PHE A 289 14.02 18.09 1.08
C PHE A 289 14.33 19.42 0.41
N ALA A 290 13.30 20.22 0.15
CA ALA A 290 13.48 21.62 -0.23
C ALA A 290 13.67 22.46 1.03
N LEU A 291 14.85 23.03 1.20
CA LEU A 291 15.15 23.99 2.26
C LEU A 291 14.47 25.35 1.95
N PRO A 292 14.21 26.20 2.97
CA PRO A 292 13.58 27.51 2.77
C PRO A 292 14.33 28.45 1.82
N ASN A 293 15.63 28.21 1.60
CA ASN A 293 16.48 28.94 0.65
C ASN A 293 16.39 28.40 -0.80
N GLY A 294 15.48 27.46 -1.07
CA GLY A 294 15.29 26.84 -2.38
C GLY A 294 16.27 25.71 -2.71
N GLN A 295 17.24 25.42 -1.84
CA GLN A 295 18.18 24.32 -2.04
C GLN A 295 17.51 22.97 -1.79
N VAL A 296 17.71 22.01 -2.69
CA VAL A 296 17.24 20.63 -2.51
C VAL A 296 18.37 19.78 -1.97
N VAL A 297 18.17 19.16 -0.80
CA VAL A 297 19.13 18.23 -0.18
C VAL A 297 18.56 16.82 -0.27
N SER A 298 19.34 15.88 -0.83
CA SER A 298 19.06 14.44 -0.72
C SER A 298 19.87 13.87 0.45
N ILE A 299 19.26 13.00 1.25
CA ILE A 299 19.93 12.34 2.38
C ILE A 299 19.82 10.82 2.18
N GLY A 300 20.96 10.14 2.08
CA GLY A 300 21.06 8.69 1.85
C GLY A 300 21.27 8.30 0.38
N ASP A 301 21.19 7.00 0.10
CA ASP A 301 21.42 6.42 -1.23
C ASP A 301 20.10 6.30 -2.01
N ASP A 302 20.00 6.98 -3.15
CA ASP A 302 18.84 6.92 -4.04
C ASP A 302 18.62 5.49 -4.60
N TYR A 303 17.35 5.12 -4.80
CA TYR A 303 16.98 3.92 -5.55
C TYR A 303 17.04 4.18 -7.07
N PRO A 304 17.45 3.19 -7.90
CA PRO A 304 18.04 1.92 -7.51
C PRO A 304 19.50 2.11 -7.09
N TYR A 305 19.96 1.24 -6.20
CA TYR A 305 21.34 1.20 -5.73
C TYR A 305 22.21 0.88 -6.93
N ARG A 306 23.22 1.71 -7.14
CA ARG A 306 24.20 1.53 -8.21
C ARG A 306 25.53 1.35 -7.52
N SER A 307 26.01 0.11 -7.45
CA SER A 307 27.37 -0.12 -6.99
C SER A 307 28.35 0.53 -7.99
N MET A 308 29.57 0.84 -7.52
CA MET A 308 30.65 1.24 -8.42
C MET A 308 30.92 0.18 -9.51
N ILE A 309 30.60 -1.08 -9.21
CA ILE A 309 30.72 -2.23 -10.10
C ILE A 309 29.63 -2.21 -11.19
N ASP A 310 28.41 -1.76 -10.91
CA ASP A 310 27.34 -1.68 -11.92
C ASP A 310 27.62 -0.64 -13.00
N ASN A 311 28.32 0.45 -12.63
CA ASN A 311 28.84 1.41 -13.61
C ASN A 311 29.92 0.78 -14.51
N ILE A 312 30.74 -0.14 -13.98
CA ILE A 312 31.77 -0.87 -14.74
C ILE A 312 31.14 -1.98 -15.61
N LYS A 313 30.14 -2.71 -15.11
CA LYS A 313 29.38 -3.73 -15.87
C LYS A 313 28.69 -3.14 -17.10
N ARG A 314 28.25 -1.88 -17.06
CA ARG A 314 27.73 -1.15 -18.23
C ARG A 314 28.77 -0.90 -19.32
N ILE A 315 30.05 -0.81 -18.95
CA ILE A 315 31.17 -0.60 -19.88
C ILE A 315 31.70 -1.95 -20.38
N PHE A 316 31.62 -3.01 -19.57
CA PHE A 316 32.07 -4.36 -19.91
C PHE A 316 31.04 -5.42 -19.51
N PRO A 317 30.12 -5.82 -20.41
CA PRO A 317 29.13 -6.86 -20.15
C PRO A 317 29.78 -8.24 -20.26
N VAL A 318 30.50 -8.65 -19.22
CA VAL A 318 30.99 -10.04 -19.04
C VAL A 318 30.03 -10.75 -18.09
N GLY A 319 29.91 -12.08 -18.14
CA GLY A 319 28.93 -12.88 -17.39
C GLY A 319 29.09 -12.87 -15.87
N TRP A 320 28.86 -11.70 -15.25
CA TRP A 320 28.84 -11.51 -13.81
C TRP A 320 27.52 -12.03 -13.23
N VAL A 321 27.61 -12.79 -12.14
CA VAL A 321 26.45 -13.26 -11.37
C VAL A 321 25.70 -12.06 -10.81
N ASP A 322 24.37 -12.06 -10.93
CA ASP A 322 23.52 -11.04 -10.30
C ASP A 322 23.81 -11.02 -8.79
N GLU A 323 24.22 -9.86 -8.28
CA GLU A 323 24.46 -9.70 -6.85
C GLU A 323 23.13 -9.88 -6.11
N LYS A 324 23.23 -10.50 -4.93
CA LYS A 324 22.12 -10.64 -3.98
C LYS A 324 21.47 -9.27 -3.77
N ASP A 325 20.14 -9.19 -3.87
CA ASP A 325 19.40 -7.94 -3.69
C ASP A 325 19.87 -7.25 -2.39
N PRO A 326 20.48 -6.05 -2.49
CA PRO A 326 21.18 -5.44 -1.37
C PRO A 326 20.22 -4.81 -0.35
N TYR A 327 18.91 -4.77 -0.63
CA TYR A 327 17.95 -4.01 0.16
C TYR A 327 17.38 -4.74 1.38
N GLY A 328 17.43 -6.07 1.43
CA GLY A 328 16.92 -6.91 2.54
C GLY A 328 15.51 -6.55 3.02
N TYR A 329 14.47 -7.32 2.72
CA TYR A 329 13.09 -6.87 2.94
C TYR A 329 12.42 -7.51 4.15
N GLN A 330 11.52 -6.76 4.80
CA GLN A 330 10.65 -7.24 5.87
C GLN A 330 9.19 -6.88 5.59
N ASN A 331 8.27 -7.83 5.87
CA ASN A 331 6.84 -7.53 5.93
C ASN A 331 6.51 -6.86 7.28
N ASN A 332 6.00 -5.63 7.20
CA ASN A 332 5.64 -4.79 8.34
C ASN A 332 4.12 -4.68 8.54
N GLY A 333 3.30 -5.34 7.74
CA GLY A 333 1.85 -5.26 7.91
C GLY A 333 1.05 -5.78 6.74
N PHE A 334 -0.26 -5.75 6.92
CA PHE A 334 -1.25 -6.13 5.92
C PHE A 334 -2.26 -5.00 5.77
N PHE A 335 -2.74 -4.83 4.54
CA PHE A 335 -3.82 -3.91 4.20
C PHE A 335 -4.76 -4.57 3.20
N LEU A 336 -5.98 -4.07 3.11
CA LEU A 336 -6.94 -4.51 2.09
C LEU A 336 -7.09 -3.45 1.03
N MET A 337 -7.39 -3.92 -0.17
CA MET A 337 -7.89 -3.12 -1.28
C MET A 337 -9.18 -3.78 -1.78
N VAL A 338 -10.22 -2.98 -1.97
CA VAL A 338 -11.56 -3.47 -2.31
C VAL A 338 -12.10 -2.71 -3.51
N ASP A 339 -12.63 -3.45 -4.48
CA ASP A 339 -13.28 -2.86 -5.65
C ASP A 339 -14.50 -2.03 -5.19
N PRO A 340 -14.61 -0.75 -5.60
CA PRO A 340 -15.75 0.10 -5.27
C PRO A 340 -17.13 -0.46 -5.63
N ALA A 341 -17.21 -1.43 -6.55
CA ALA A 341 -18.44 -2.18 -6.81
C ALA A 341 -19.01 -2.86 -5.56
N TYR A 342 -18.15 -3.21 -4.59
CA TYR A 342 -18.52 -3.86 -3.33
C TYR A 342 -18.58 -2.87 -2.15
N ALA A 343 -18.54 -1.56 -2.38
CA ALA A 343 -18.48 -0.54 -1.33
C ALA A 343 -19.56 -0.70 -0.24
N LYS A 344 -20.81 -1.01 -0.61
CA LYS A 344 -21.90 -1.20 0.37
C LYS A 344 -21.65 -2.37 1.31
N ALA A 345 -21.19 -3.50 0.77
CA ALA A 345 -20.87 -4.69 1.55
C ALA A 345 -19.64 -4.44 2.43
N PHE A 346 -18.66 -3.71 1.92
CA PHE A 346 -17.46 -3.33 2.67
C PHE A 346 -17.77 -2.40 3.86
N TYR A 347 -18.67 -1.43 3.68
CA TYR A 347 -19.10 -0.49 4.73
C TYR A 347 -20.23 -0.99 5.63
N ALA A 348 -20.60 -2.28 5.53
CA ALA A 348 -21.62 -2.90 6.36
C ALA A 348 -21.19 -2.97 7.83
N ASP A 349 -22.16 -3.13 8.74
CA ASP A 349 -21.94 -3.07 10.20
C ASP A 349 -21.05 -4.21 10.72
N ASP A 350 -21.08 -5.37 10.08
CA ASP A 350 -20.25 -6.54 10.42
C ASP A 350 -18.86 -6.51 9.78
N ALA A 351 -18.63 -5.63 8.80
CA ALA A 351 -17.39 -5.43 8.07
C ALA A 351 -16.61 -4.22 8.60
N PHE A 352 -16.61 -3.09 7.87
CA PHE A 352 -15.84 -1.88 8.18
C PHE A 352 -16.74 -0.63 8.28
N PRO A 353 -17.68 -0.56 9.23
CA PRO A 353 -18.62 0.56 9.34
C PRO A 353 -17.94 1.90 9.64
N GLN A 354 -16.76 1.89 10.27
CA GLN A 354 -15.97 3.10 10.57
C GLN A 354 -15.49 3.84 9.32
N LEU A 355 -15.45 3.16 8.16
CA LEU A 355 -15.03 3.76 6.89
C LEU A 355 -16.19 4.30 6.06
N ARG A 356 -17.43 4.12 6.52
CA ARG A 356 -18.63 4.57 5.82
C ARG A 356 -18.53 6.07 5.48
N PRO A 357 -18.97 6.49 4.27
CA PRO A 357 -19.11 7.90 3.97
C PRO A 357 -20.04 8.60 4.97
N ARG A 358 -19.75 9.87 5.26
CA ARG A 358 -20.46 10.75 6.19
C ARG A 358 -21.28 11.78 5.41
N PRO A 359 -22.31 12.39 6.03
CA PRO A 359 -23.00 13.54 5.44
C PRO A 359 -22.01 14.60 4.96
N GLY A 360 -22.21 15.08 3.72
CA GLY A 360 -21.32 16.04 3.05
C GLY A 360 -20.22 15.42 2.18
N GLU A 361 -19.93 14.12 2.32
CA GLU A 361 -19.00 13.43 1.43
C GLU A 361 -19.73 12.86 0.20
N ILE A 362 -19.04 12.85 -0.95
CA ILE A 362 -19.60 12.40 -2.24
C ILE A 362 -20.22 11.00 -2.12
N GLY A 363 -19.51 10.07 -1.47
CA GLY A 363 -19.95 8.68 -1.31
C GLY A 363 -21.24 8.50 -0.49
N PHE A 364 -21.63 9.47 0.33
CA PHE A 364 -22.81 9.36 1.18
C PHE A 364 -24.10 9.31 0.37
N ASN A 365 -24.22 10.22 -0.60
CA ASN A 365 -25.35 10.26 -1.52
C ASN A 365 -25.23 9.15 -2.58
N GLU A 366 -24.03 8.96 -3.13
CA GLU A 366 -23.77 7.94 -4.17
C GLU A 366 -24.17 6.53 -3.72
N LEU A 367 -23.93 6.20 -2.45
CA LEU A 367 -24.28 4.89 -1.89
C LEU A 367 -25.69 4.85 -1.27
N GLY A 368 -26.45 5.94 -1.30
CA GLY A 368 -27.85 5.99 -0.88
C GLY A 368 -28.07 6.16 0.63
N TYR A 369 -27.04 6.49 1.42
CA TYR A 369 -27.18 6.63 2.88
C TYR A 369 -28.11 7.79 3.30
N ALA A 370 -28.25 8.82 2.47
CA ALA A 370 -29.17 9.94 2.72
C ALA A 370 -30.65 9.51 2.75
N GLN A 371 -31.02 8.51 1.95
CA GLN A 371 -32.40 8.00 1.86
C GLN A 371 -32.75 7.14 3.08
N THR A 372 -31.79 6.35 3.57
CA THR A 372 -31.97 5.51 4.77
C THR A 372 -32.05 6.35 6.04
N ALA A 373 -31.27 7.42 6.14
CA ALA A 373 -31.28 8.33 7.30
C ALA A 373 -32.61 9.10 7.46
N THR A 374 -33.27 9.43 6.34
CA THR A 374 -34.57 10.10 6.36
C THR A 374 -35.72 9.14 6.69
N ALA A 375 -35.66 7.89 6.25
CA ALA A 375 -36.63 6.86 6.60
C ALA A 375 -36.58 6.45 8.09
N GLY A 376 -35.39 6.41 8.69
CA GLY A 376 -35.23 6.08 10.12
C GLY A 376 -35.64 7.18 11.10
N ALA A 377 -35.80 8.42 10.64
CA ALA A 377 -36.24 9.56 11.45
C ALA A 377 -37.77 9.77 11.44
N GLN A 378 -38.52 8.95 10.68
CA GLN A 378 -39.98 9.00 10.58
C GLN A 378 -40.68 7.89 11.37
N HIS A 379 -39.93 7.11 12.14
CA HIS A 379 -40.39 6.14 13.13
C HIS A 379 -39.85 6.53 14.50
#